data_AF-A0A7W0TDY7-F1
#
_entry.id   AF-A0A7W0TDY7-F1
#
_cell.length_a   1.000
_cell.length_b   1.000
_cell.length_c   1.000
_cell.angle_alpha   90.00
_cell.angle_beta   90.00
_cell.angle_gamma   90.00
#
_symmetry.space_group_name_H-M   'P 1'
#
loop_
_entity.id
_entity.type
_entity.pdbx_description
1 polymer ?
#
loop_
_entity_poly.entity_id
_entity_poly.type
_entity_poly.pdbx_seq_one_letter_code
_entity_poly.pdbx_strand_id
1 'polypeptide(L)'
;MRDQRESPLVALWLERLERTADNVELETEKQSIAYGHWLTVAGERRDGMRGRLAEAAPFVPSMVWLALLHGGSLLVAYMCFYADPREPWLVQATMMGTVTAMVVTGLLVVRFLDKPYENASGSIKPTVMTQTLAGIAGESAANGVTAFPCADDGRPRQT
;
A
#
# COMPACT_ATOMS: atom_id res chain seq x y z
N MET A 1 -4.89 -3.24 -10.82
CA MET A 1 -5.44 -4.61 -10.88
C MET A 1 -6.49 -4.75 -9.80
N ARG A 2 -7.78 -4.71 -10.17
CA ARG A 2 -8.90 -4.80 -9.22
C ARG A 2 -9.45 -6.23 -9.10
N ASP A 3 -9.23 -7.05 -10.13
CA ASP A 3 -9.83 -8.40 -10.25
C ASP A 3 -8.80 -9.53 -10.34
N GLN A 4 -7.53 -9.26 -10.00
CA GLN A 4 -6.43 -10.24 -10.01
C GLN A 4 -6.24 -10.99 -11.35
N ARG A 5 -6.79 -10.47 -12.44
CA ARG A 5 -6.59 -10.96 -13.81
C ARG A 5 -5.50 -10.15 -14.50
N GLU A 6 -4.60 -10.84 -15.18
CA GLU A 6 -3.64 -10.19 -16.05
C GLU A 6 -4.36 -9.38 -17.13
N SER A 7 -3.95 -8.13 -17.28
CA SER A 7 -4.47 -7.25 -18.30
C SER A 7 -4.03 -7.78 -19.68
N PRO A 8 -4.94 -8.05 -20.62
CA PRO A 8 -4.56 -8.50 -21.96
C PRO A 8 -3.69 -7.47 -22.70
N LEU A 9 -3.78 -6.19 -22.32
CA LEU A 9 -2.90 -5.14 -22.82
C LEU A 9 -1.47 -5.31 -22.28
N VAL A 10 -1.31 -5.66 -21.00
CA VAL A 10 0.02 -5.92 -20.41
C VAL A 10 0.68 -7.13 -21.06
N ALA A 11 -0.09 -8.20 -21.30
CA ALA A 11 0.40 -9.38 -22.01
C ALA A 11 0.90 -9.05 -23.42
N LEU A 12 0.14 -8.24 -24.18
CA LEU A 12 0.54 -7.81 -25.52
C LEU A 12 1.80 -6.94 -25.52
N TRP A 13 1.94 -6.04 -24.54
CA TRP A 13 3.16 -5.24 -24.39
C TRP A 13 4.36 -6.10 -23.98
N LEU A 14 4.16 -7.09 -23.12
CA LEU A 14 5.21 -8.01 -22.70
C LEU A 14 5.72 -8.84 -23.89
N GLU A 15 4.82 -9.41 -24.67
CA GLU A 15 5.17 -10.17 -25.89
C GLU A 15 5.91 -9.29 -26.91
N ARG A 16 5.49 -8.03 -27.06
CA ARG A 16 6.19 -7.08 -27.95
C ARG A 16 7.59 -6.74 -27.45
N LEU A 17 7.77 -6.63 -26.13
CA LEU A 17 9.04 -6.30 -25.52
C LEU A 17 10.02 -7.48 -25.60
N GLU A 18 9.55 -8.71 -25.36
CA GLU A 18 10.31 -9.95 -25.59
C GLU A 18 10.74 -10.08 -27.05
N ARG A 19 9.82 -9.88 -27.99
CA ARG A 19 10.14 -9.92 -29.42
C ARG A 19 11.16 -8.84 -29.82
N THR A 20 11.13 -7.68 -29.19
CA THR A 20 12.13 -6.63 -29.45
C THR A 20 13.48 -7.00 -28.85
N ALA A 21 13.51 -7.62 -27.66
CA ALA A 21 14.74 -8.06 -27.01
C ALA A 21 15.44 -9.18 -27.79
N ASP A 22 14.69 -10.16 -28.31
CA ASP A 22 15.23 -11.25 -29.13
C ASP A 22 15.90 -10.76 -30.43
N ASN A 23 15.48 -9.60 -30.94
CA ASN A 23 16.02 -9.02 -32.17
C ASN A 23 17.17 -8.02 -31.94
N VAL A 24 17.64 -7.84 -30.69
CA VAL A 24 18.77 -6.96 -30.37
C VAL A 24 20.04 -7.79 -30.30
N GLU A 25 20.81 -7.81 -31.39
CA GLU A 25 22.19 -8.31 -31.38
C GLU A 25 23.11 -7.25 -30.72
N LEU A 26 23.72 -7.64 -29.59
CA LEU A 26 24.70 -6.82 -28.88
C LEU A 26 26.09 -7.09 -29.48
N GLU A 27 26.47 -6.33 -30.50
CA GLU A 27 27.75 -6.52 -31.19
C GLU A 27 28.96 -5.94 -30.44
N THR A 28 28.75 -4.98 -29.54
CA THR A 28 29.82 -4.20 -28.89
C THR A 28 29.73 -4.22 -27.36
N GLU A 29 30.87 -4.22 -26.67
CA GLU A 29 30.98 -4.12 -25.20
C GLU A 29 30.25 -2.90 -24.61
N LYS A 30 30.26 -1.77 -25.33
CA LYS A 30 29.49 -0.57 -24.93
C LYS A 30 27.97 -0.82 -24.93
N GLN A 31 27.47 -1.67 -25.83
CA GLN A 31 26.05 -2.02 -25.91
C GLN A 31 25.65 -2.96 -24.77
N SER A 32 26.51 -3.92 -24.38
CA SER A 32 26.22 -4.82 -23.26
C SER A 32 26.22 -4.09 -21.91
N ILE A 33 27.13 -3.13 -21.71
CA ILE A 33 27.13 -2.26 -20.52
C ILE A 33 25.88 -1.37 -20.48
N ALA A 34 25.51 -0.76 -21.60
CA ALA A 34 24.31 0.07 -21.69
C ALA A 34 23.03 -0.74 -21.42
N TYR A 35 22.97 -1.97 -21.94
CA TYR A 35 21.85 -2.89 -21.71
C TYR A 35 21.76 -3.34 -20.24
N GLY A 36 22.90 -3.69 -19.63
CA GLY A 36 22.97 -4.01 -18.20
C GLY A 36 22.51 -2.85 -17.31
N HIS A 37 22.94 -1.62 -17.63
CA HIS A 37 22.49 -0.41 -16.94
C HIS A 37 20.97 -0.20 -17.08
N TRP A 38 20.42 -0.39 -18.28
CA TRP A 38 18.98 -0.29 -18.52
C TRP A 38 18.18 -1.31 -17.69
N LEU A 39 18.66 -2.56 -17.58
CA LEU A 39 18.03 -3.58 -16.74
C LEU A 39 18.04 -3.22 -15.26
N THR A 40 19.14 -2.66 -14.75
CA THR A 40 19.22 -2.19 -13.35
C THR A 40 18.18 -1.10 -13.08
N VAL A 41 18.11 -0.08 -13.94
CA VAL A 41 17.11 1.00 -13.80
C VAL A 41 15.67 0.47 -13.89
N ALA A 42 15.43 -0.53 -14.76
CA ALA A 42 14.13 -1.18 -14.86
C ALA A 42 13.78 -2.00 -13.60
N GLY A 43 14.77 -2.65 -12.99
CA GLY A 43 14.65 -3.36 -11.71
C GLY A 43 14.28 -2.40 -10.57
N GLU A 44 15.04 -1.31 -10.42
CA GLU A 44 14.80 -0.28 -9.40
C GLU A 44 13.38 0.31 -9.50
N ARG A 45 12.86 0.54 -10.70
CA ARG A 45 11.48 0.99 -10.90
C ARG A 45 10.44 -0.03 -10.44
N ARG A 46 10.66 -1.31 -10.71
CA ARG A 46 9.75 -2.39 -10.26
C ARG A 46 9.78 -2.53 -8.74
N ASP A 47 10.95 -2.43 -8.14
CA ASP A 47 11.10 -2.51 -6.70
C ASP A 47 10.49 -1.30 -6.00
N GLY A 48 10.62 -0.10 -6.57
CA GLY A 48 9.88 1.09 -6.13
C GLY A 48 8.37 0.92 -6.23
N MET A 49 7.86 0.29 -7.30
CA MET A 49 6.43 -0.02 -7.43
C MET A 49 5.98 -1.06 -6.39
N ARG A 50 6.76 -2.12 -6.17
CA ARG A 50 6.47 -3.13 -5.13
C ARG A 50 6.49 -2.53 -3.73
N GLY A 51 7.45 -1.66 -3.42
CA GLY A 51 7.52 -0.95 -2.14
C GLY A 51 6.24 -0.15 -1.88
N ARG A 52 5.77 0.61 -2.87
CA ARG A 52 4.53 1.39 -2.77
C ARG A 52 3.28 0.52 -2.67
N LEU A 53 3.24 -0.65 -3.33
CA LEU A 53 2.12 -1.59 -3.22
C LEU A 53 2.11 -2.30 -1.86
N ALA A 54 3.29 -2.65 -1.33
CA ALA A 54 3.42 -3.24 0.00
C ALA A 54 3.07 -2.23 1.11
N GLU A 55 3.37 -0.95 0.90
CA GLU A 55 3.04 0.14 1.82
C GLU A 55 1.55 0.58 1.76
N ALA A 56 0.90 0.33 0.62
CA ALA A 56 -0.52 0.68 0.40
C ALA A 56 -1.51 -0.48 0.67
N ALA A 57 -1.04 -1.73 0.75
CA ALA A 57 -1.89 -2.86 1.09
C ALA A 57 -2.27 -2.82 2.57
N PRO A 58 -3.55 -3.07 2.94
CA PRO A 58 -3.94 -3.25 4.34
C PRO A 58 -3.00 -4.27 4.98
N PHE A 59 -2.26 -3.82 5.99
CA PHE A 59 -1.22 -4.63 6.62
C PHE A 59 -1.83 -5.81 7.38
N VAL A 60 -3.11 -5.71 7.76
CA VAL A 60 -3.80 -6.70 8.59
C VAL A 60 -4.86 -7.47 7.79
N PRO A 61 -4.64 -8.76 7.47
CA PRO A 61 -5.66 -9.61 6.86
C PRO A 61 -6.95 -9.65 7.68
N SER A 62 -8.11 -9.76 7.03
CA SER A 62 -9.42 -9.81 7.70
C SER A 62 -9.55 -10.91 8.77
N MET A 63 -8.81 -12.02 8.61
CA MET A 63 -8.73 -13.09 9.61
C MET A 63 -8.11 -12.62 10.93
N VAL A 64 -7.12 -11.73 10.90
CA VAL A 64 -6.46 -11.20 12.11
C VAL A 64 -7.41 -10.25 12.86
N TRP A 65 -8.26 -9.50 12.16
CA TRP A 65 -9.31 -8.69 12.77
C TRP A 65 -10.33 -9.51 13.56
N LEU A 66 -10.73 -10.68 13.03
CA LEU A 66 -11.58 -11.61 13.76
C LEU A 66 -10.90 -12.10 15.04
N ALA A 67 -9.61 -12.45 14.97
CA ALA A 67 -8.85 -12.88 16.14
C ALA A 67 -8.71 -11.77 17.19
N LEU A 68 -8.46 -10.53 16.77
CA LEU A 68 -8.33 -9.36 17.65
C LEU A 68 -9.65 -9.02 18.37
N LEU A 69 -10.75 -8.98 17.63
CA LEU A 69 -12.07 -8.72 18.23
C LEU A 69 -12.48 -9.86 19.14
N HIS A 70 -12.22 -11.11 18.73
CA HIS A 70 -12.56 -12.27 19.54
C HIS A 70 -11.74 -12.29 20.84
N GLY A 71 -10.42 -12.12 20.76
CA GLY A 71 -9.52 -12.07 21.93
C GLY A 71 -9.88 -10.92 22.87
N GLY A 72 -10.13 -9.72 22.34
CA GLY A 72 -10.58 -8.58 23.15
C GLY A 72 -11.93 -8.83 23.84
N SER A 73 -12.89 -9.41 23.13
CA SER A 73 -14.20 -9.76 23.70
C SER A 73 -14.10 -10.81 24.81
N LEU A 74 -13.25 -11.83 24.63
CA LEU A 74 -13.00 -12.87 25.64
C LEU A 74 -12.36 -12.27 26.90
N LEU A 75 -11.43 -11.34 26.74
CA LEU A 75 -10.78 -10.68 27.88
C LEU A 75 -11.78 -9.86 28.71
N VAL A 76 -12.61 -9.06 28.03
CA VAL A 76 -13.65 -8.25 28.67
C VAL A 76 -14.71 -9.15 29.32
N ALA A 77 -15.16 -10.20 28.62
CA ALA A 77 -16.12 -11.17 29.17
C ALA A 77 -15.57 -11.90 30.40
N TYR A 78 -14.30 -12.27 30.39
CA TYR A 78 -13.63 -12.89 31.53
C TYR A 78 -13.61 -11.94 32.75
N MET A 79 -13.30 -10.66 32.55
CA MET A 79 -13.43 -9.67 33.62
C MET A 79 -14.88 -9.51 34.10
N CYS A 80 -15.85 -9.53 33.19
CA CYS A 80 -17.27 -9.53 33.53
C CYS A 80 -17.70 -10.74 34.34
N PHE A 81 -17.05 -11.89 34.18
CA PHE A 81 -17.32 -13.08 34.98
C PHE A 81 -16.78 -12.95 36.41
N TYR A 82 -15.66 -12.25 36.60
CA TYR A 82 -15.04 -12.02 37.91
C TYR A 82 -15.65 -10.86 38.72
N ALA A 83 -16.65 -10.19 38.16
CA ALA A 83 -17.44 -9.17 38.81
C ALA A 83 -18.18 -9.72 40.04
N ASP A 84 -17.73 -9.40 41.26
CA ASP A 84 -18.47 -9.75 42.48
C ASP A 84 -19.53 -8.67 42.78
N PRO A 85 -20.84 -9.01 42.80
CA PRO A 85 -21.89 -8.06 43.13
C PRO A 85 -21.85 -7.51 44.56
N ARG A 86 -20.97 -8.03 45.44
CA ARG A 86 -20.83 -7.58 46.83
C ARG A 86 -19.84 -6.43 47.02
N GLU A 87 -19.06 -6.06 46.00
CA GLU A 87 -18.11 -4.96 46.06
C GLU A 87 -18.72 -3.61 45.63
N PRO A 88 -18.14 -2.47 46.07
CA PRO A 88 -18.58 -1.16 45.62
C PRO A 88 -18.38 -1.02 44.10
N TRP A 89 -19.50 -0.81 43.40
CA TRP A 89 -19.57 -0.73 41.93
C TRP A 89 -18.55 0.23 41.30
N LEU A 90 -18.18 1.30 42.01
CA LEU A 90 -17.17 2.27 41.58
C LEU A 90 -15.79 1.65 41.39
N VAL A 91 -15.32 0.83 42.34
CA VAL A 91 -13.98 0.22 42.28
C VAL A 91 -13.93 -0.80 41.14
N GLN A 92 -14.98 -1.62 41.03
CA GLN A 92 -15.12 -2.61 39.99
C GLN A 92 -15.24 -1.99 38.58
N ALA A 93 -16.01 -0.92 38.43
CA ALA A 93 -16.13 -0.19 37.17
C ALA A 93 -14.80 0.46 36.76
N THR A 94 -14.02 0.95 37.73
CA THR A 94 -12.70 1.54 37.44
C THR A 94 -11.71 0.46 36.97
N MET A 95 -11.72 -0.71 37.62
CA MET A 95 -10.88 -1.86 37.24
C MET A 95 -11.24 -2.40 35.84
N MET A 96 -12.52 -2.63 35.56
CA MET A 96 -12.99 -3.05 34.24
C MET A 96 -12.78 -2.00 33.16
N GLY A 97 -13.05 -0.74 33.51
CA GLY A 97 -12.96 0.40 32.59
C GLY A 97 -11.53 0.61 32.10
N THR A 98 -10.53 0.49 32.98
CA THR A 98 -9.12 0.66 32.61
C THR A 98 -8.64 -0.40 31.62
N VAL A 99 -8.94 -1.69 31.86
CA VAL A 99 -8.53 -2.76 30.95
C VAL A 99 -9.29 -2.70 29.63
N THR A 100 -10.59 -2.41 29.66
CA THR A 100 -11.38 -2.23 28.44
C THR A 100 -10.85 -1.06 27.62
N ALA A 101 -10.54 0.07 28.26
CA ALA A 101 -9.94 1.23 27.60
C ALA A 101 -8.58 0.89 26.97
N MET A 102 -7.75 0.09 27.65
CA MET A 102 -6.45 -0.34 27.11
C MET A 102 -6.62 -1.21 25.86
N VAL A 103 -7.53 -2.20 25.89
CA VAL A 103 -7.84 -3.06 24.73
C VAL A 103 -8.40 -2.24 23.56
N VAL A 104 -9.36 -1.36 23.82
CA VAL A 104 -9.97 -0.49 22.80
C VAL A 104 -8.94 0.46 22.20
N THR A 105 -8.05 1.02 23.01
CA THR A 105 -6.96 1.90 22.53
C THR A 105 -6.01 1.13 21.63
N GLY A 106 -5.62 -0.10 22.00
CA GLY A 106 -4.78 -0.95 21.16
C GLY A 106 -5.43 -1.28 19.81
N LEU A 107 -6.72 -1.64 19.82
CA LEU A 107 -7.52 -1.88 18.61
C LEU A 107 -7.64 -0.62 17.73
N LEU A 108 -7.80 0.56 18.33
CA LEU A 108 -7.84 1.84 17.62
C LEU A 108 -6.50 2.16 16.95
N VAL A 109 -5.37 1.88 17.62
CA VAL A 109 -4.04 2.06 17.03
C VAL A 109 -3.84 1.10 15.85
N VAL A 110 -4.19 -0.18 16.00
CA VAL A 110 -4.13 -1.15 14.90
C VAL A 110 -5.00 -0.70 13.73
N ARG A 111 -6.22 -0.24 14.00
CA ARG A 111 -7.12 0.33 12.98
C ARG A 111 -6.51 1.52 12.25
N PHE A 112 -5.86 2.41 12.99
CA PHE A 112 -5.23 3.60 12.42
C PHE A 112 -4.04 3.22 11.51
N LEU A 113 -3.23 2.27 11.94
CA LEU A 113 -2.08 1.78 11.16
C LEU A 113 -2.48 0.94 9.94
N ASP A 114 -3.61 0.23 10.00
CA ASP A 114 -4.14 -0.55 8.88
C ASP A 114 -4.66 0.34 7.73
N LYS A 115 -4.99 1.61 8.02
CA LYS A 115 -5.51 2.57 7.03
C LYS A 115 -4.84 3.94 7.14
N PRO A 116 -3.54 4.06 6.76
CA PRO A 116 -2.77 5.28 6.93
C PRO A 116 -3.29 6.49 6.12
N TYR A 117 -4.07 6.24 5.06
CA TYR A 117 -4.59 7.25 4.13
C TYR A 117 -6.11 7.49 4.23
N GLU A 118 -6.82 6.88 5.18
CA GLU A 118 -8.20 7.33 5.46
C GLU A 118 -8.13 8.74 6.05
N ASN A 119 -8.99 9.65 5.58
CA ASN A 119 -9.08 11.06 5.98
C ASN A 119 -9.46 11.25 7.47
N ALA A 120 -8.65 10.74 8.39
CA ALA A 120 -8.77 10.85 9.83
C ALA A 120 -7.65 11.75 10.39
N SER A 121 -7.85 12.33 11.59
CA SER A 121 -6.86 13.22 12.20
C SER A 121 -5.53 12.49 12.40
N GLY A 122 -4.47 12.93 11.71
CA GLY A 122 -3.14 12.29 11.72
C GLY A 122 -2.76 11.53 10.45
N SER A 123 -3.61 11.49 9.43
CA SER A 123 -3.28 10.86 8.15
C SER A 123 -2.07 11.53 7.48
N ILE A 124 -1.17 10.69 6.94
CA ILE A 124 -0.01 11.12 6.17
C ILE A 124 -0.54 11.73 4.87
N LYS A 125 -0.58 13.06 4.82
CA LYS A 125 -0.89 13.77 3.58
C LYS A 125 0.19 13.41 2.54
N PRO A 126 -0.16 13.03 1.30
CA PRO A 126 0.78 12.67 0.26
C PRO A 126 1.49 13.91 -0.33
N THR A 127 1.95 14.84 0.51
CA THR A 127 2.54 16.13 0.11
C THR A 127 3.80 15.93 -0.73
N VAL A 128 4.68 15.03 -0.30
CA VAL A 128 5.93 14.71 -1.03
C VAL A 128 5.60 14.12 -2.41
N MET A 129 4.66 13.19 -2.48
CA MET A 129 4.24 12.59 -3.75
C MET A 129 3.64 13.63 -4.71
N THR A 130 2.80 14.55 -4.21
CA THR A 130 2.23 15.62 -5.04
C THR A 130 3.30 16.60 -5.53
N GLN A 131 4.33 16.86 -4.72
CA GLN A 131 5.43 17.75 -5.08
C GLN A 131 6.32 17.12 -6.16
N THR A 132 6.61 15.82 -6.06
CA THR A 132 7.34 15.08 -7.11
C THR A 132 6.54 15.03 -8.41
N LEU A 133 5.22 14.81 -8.35
CA LEU A 133 4.36 14.84 -9.54
C LEU A 133 4.35 16.20 -10.22
N ALA A 134 4.29 17.29 -9.45
CA ALA A 134 4.36 18.65 -9.97
C ALA A 134 5.71 18.93 -10.65
N GLY A 135 6.82 18.43 -10.08
CA GLY A 135 8.15 18.50 -10.68
C GLY A 135 8.22 17.78 -12.03
N ILE A 136 7.74 16.53 -12.09
CA ILE A 136 7.71 15.74 -13.33
C ILE A 136 6.85 16.41 -14.39
N ALA A 137 5.68 16.95 -14.02
CA ALA A 137 4.81 17.66 -14.94
C ALA A 137 5.47 18.93 -15.51
N GLY A 138 6.19 19.68 -14.68
CA GLY A 138 6.94 20.87 -15.10
C GLY A 138 8.07 20.53 -16.09
N GLU A 139 8.84 19.48 -15.81
CA GLU A 139 9.94 19.05 -16.68
C GLU A 139 9.43 18.45 -18.00
N SER A 140 8.33 17.70 -17.95
CA SER A 140 7.68 17.14 -19.15
C SER A 140 7.16 18.23 -20.07
N ALA A 141 6.54 19.28 -19.50
CA ALA A 141 6.07 20.44 -20.26
C ALA A 141 7.23 21.22 -20.89
N ALA A 142 8.34 21.39 -20.17
CA ALA A 142 9.55 22.03 -20.70
C ALA A 142 10.19 21.26 -21.86
N ASN A 143 10.13 19.92 -21.81
CA ASN A 143 10.63 19.03 -22.86
C ASN A 143 9.62 18.78 -24.01
N GLY A 144 8.49 19.48 -24.04
CA GLY A 144 7.49 19.37 -25.11
C GLY A 144 6.68 18.06 -25.10
N VAL A 145 6.70 17.30 -24.00
CA VAL A 145 5.92 16.08 -23.85
C VAL A 145 4.49 16.44 -23.47
N THR A 146 3.61 16.50 -24.46
CA THR A 146 2.20 16.91 -24.30
C THR A 146 1.24 15.75 -24.04
N ALA A 147 1.66 14.52 -24.33
CA ALA A 147 0.84 13.33 -24.18
C ALA A 147 1.62 12.19 -23.53
N PHE A 148 1.26 11.85 -22.29
CA PHE A 148 1.68 10.60 -21.69
C PHE A 148 0.94 9.42 -22.35
N PRO A 149 1.59 8.26 -22.50
CA PRO A 149 0.98 7.07 -23.11
C PRO A 149 -0.18 6.49 -22.29
N CYS A 150 -0.36 6.93 -21.05
CA CYS A 150 -1.47 6.55 -20.19
C CYS A 150 -2.27 7.79 -19.75
N ALA A 151 -3.58 7.63 -19.62
CA ALA A 151 -4.49 8.60 -19.03
C ALA A 151 -4.45 8.54 -17.49
N ASP A 152 -5.06 9.53 -16.84
CA ASP A 152 -5.04 9.67 -15.37
C ASP A 152 -5.69 8.51 -14.62
N ASP A 153 -6.53 7.72 -15.31
CA ASP A 153 -7.14 6.48 -14.80
C ASP A 153 -6.26 5.23 -15.00
N GLY A 154 -5.03 5.41 -15.51
CA GLY A 154 -4.09 4.34 -15.81
C GLY A 154 -4.41 3.53 -17.06
N ARG A 155 -5.39 3.95 -17.87
CA ARG A 155 -5.66 3.31 -19.17
C ARG A 155 -4.71 3.85 -20.24
N PRO A 156 -4.27 3.03 -21.20
CA PRO A 156 -3.50 3.53 -22.32
C PRO A 156 -4.38 4.51 -23.11
N ARG A 157 -3.82 5.66 -23.50
CA ARG A 157 -4.48 6.52 -24.48
C ARG A 157 -4.35 5.81 -25.83
N GLN A 158 -5.50 5.44 -26.42
CA GLN A 158 -5.51 4.90 -27.77
C GLN A 158 -5.11 6.03 -28.72
N THR A 159 -3.90 5.94 -29.25
CA THR A 159 -3.42 6.75 -30.38
C THR A 159 -3.91 6.14 -31.68
#